data_AF-A0A6M3JMT3-F1
#
_entry.id   AF-A0A6M3JMT3-F1
#
_cell.length_a   1.000
_cell.length_b   1.000
_cell.length_c   1.000
_cell.angle_alpha   90.00
_cell.angle_beta   90.00
_cell.angle_gamma   90.00
#
_symmetry.space_group_name_H-M   'P 1'
#
loop_
_entity.id
_entity.type
_entity.pdbx_description
1 polymer ?
#
loop_
_entity_poly.entity_id
_entity_poly.type
_entity_poly.pdbx_seq_one_letter_code
_entity_poly.pdbx_strand_id
1 'polypeptide(L)'
;MMSDQYYPFYPGDYLKDTLGLSLVEHGAYRIMLDHYYCEESLPANRERLCRICKAFTEEERKAVDMIAERYFEEENGNLYNNRAEIEIEKRRKFLEQQSRKGKISAEKRRVKK
;
A
#
# COMPACT_ATOMS: atom_id res chain seq x y z
N MET A 1 -1.35 10.08 -9.15
CA MET A 1 -2.14 8.96 -8.65
C MET A 1 -1.96 7.81 -9.64
N MET A 2 -1.07 6.86 -9.32
CA MET A 2 -0.96 5.64 -10.12
C MET A 2 -2.14 4.75 -9.73
N SER A 3 -3.16 4.69 -10.56
CA SER A 3 -4.28 3.76 -10.38
C SER A 3 -3.86 2.38 -10.88
N ASP A 4 -2.88 1.75 -10.20
CA ASP A 4 -2.61 0.33 -10.39
C ASP A 4 -3.82 -0.42 -9.78
N GLN A 5 -4.65 -1.03 -10.62
CA GLN A 5 -5.96 -1.59 -10.22
C GLN A 5 -5.85 -2.82 -9.30
N TYR A 6 -4.62 -3.30 -9.03
CA TYR A 6 -4.34 -4.51 -8.28
C TYR A 6 -2.95 -4.45 -7.63
N TYR A 7 -2.84 -5.02 -6.44
CA TYR A 7 -1.57 -5.33 -5.79
C TYR A 7 -1.54 -6.78 -5.31
N PRO A 8 -0.37 -7.43 -5.25
CA PRO A 8 -0.28 -8.80 -4.80
C PRO A 8 -0.56 -8.90 -3.29
N PHE A 9 -1.48 -9.79 -2.93
CA PHE A 9 -1.77 -10.13 -1.54
C PHE A 9 -1.28 -11.56 -1.28
N TYR A 10 -0.42 -11.71 -0.27
CA TYR A 10 0.18 -12.98 0.12
C TYR A 10 -0.41 -13.42 1.48
N PRO A 11 -1.44 -14.29 1.51
CA PRO A 11 -2.15 -14.61 2.75
C PRO A 11 -1.26 -15.21 3.84
N GLY A 12 -0.28 -16.06 3.47
CA GLY A 12 0.62 -16.70 4.43
C GLY A 12 1.48 -15.70 5.19
N ASP A 13 2.11 -14.78 4.47
CA ASP A 13 2.91 -13.72 5.10
C ASP A 13 2.03 -12.75 5.88
N TYR A 14 0.87 -12.39 5.32
CA TYR A 14 -0.07 -11.49 6.01
C TYR A 14 -0.52 -12.10 7.34
N LEU A 15 -0.94 -13.37 7.35
CA LEU A 15 -1.34 -14.05 8.58
C LEU A 15 -0.20 -14.11 9.58
N LYS A 16 1.03 -14.45 9.13
CA LYS A 16 2.21 -14.50 10.00
C LYS A 16 2.49 -13.16 10.68
N ASP A 17 2.39 -12.06 9.93
CA ASP A 17 2.68 -10.71 10.44
C ASP A 17 1.55 -10.18 11.34
N THR A 18 0.34 -10.76 11.26
CA THR A 18 -0.87 -10.25 11.92
C THR A 18 -1.48 -11.19 12.96
N LEU A 19 -0.79 -12.26 13.38
CA LEU A 19 -1.28 -13.29 14.32
C LEU A 19 -1.86 -12.77 15.64
N GLY A 20 -1.49 -11.57 16.08
CA GLY A 20 -1.95 -10.97 17.34
C GLY A 20 -2.97 -9.85 17.18
N LEU A 21 -3.45 -9.58 15.96
CA LEU A 21 -4.40 -8.50 15.73
C LEU A 21 -5.82 -8.93 16.08
N SER A 22 -6.57 -8.03 16.72
CA SER A 22 -8.02 -8.17 16.84
C SER A 22 -8.70 -7.98 15.47
N LEU A 23 -9.98 -8.35 15.37
CA LEU A 23 -10.75 -8.16 14.13
C LEU A 23 -10.80 -6.67 13.71
N VAL A 24 -10.91 -5.76 14.66
CA VAL A 24 -10.95 -4.31 14.38
C VAL A 24 -9.60 -3.82 13.89
N GLU A 25 -8.50 -4.30 14.49
CA GLU A 25 -7.14 -3.98 14.08
C GLU A 25 -6.81 -4.54 12.69
N HIS A 26 -7.27 -5.75 12.37
CA HIS A 26 -7.18 -6.28 11.00
C HIS A 26 -7.92 -5.39 10.01
N GLY A 27 -9.12 -4.94 10.35
CA GLY A 27 -9.90 -4.03 9.51
C GLY A 27 -9.17 -2.71 9.27
N ALA A 28 -8.66 -2.09 10.34
CA ALA A 28 -7.88 -0.86 10.26
C ALA A 28 -6.63 -1.05 9.37
N TYR A 29 -5.84 -2.10 9.61
CA TYR A 29 -4.65 -2.36 8.81
C TYR A 29 -4.96 -2.59 7.34
N ARG A 30 -6.04 -3.32 7.04
CA ARG A 30 -6.43 -3.57 5.66
C ARG A 30 -6.85 -2.30 4.93
N ILE A 31 -7.68 -1.45 5.56
CA ILE A 31 -8.10 -0.18 4.97
C ILE A 31 -6.90 0.75 4.76
N MET A 32 -5.99 0.82 5.73
CA MET A 32 -4.76 1.62 5.59
C MET A 32 -3.91 1.14 4.41
N LEU A 33 -3.67 -0.17 4.28
CA LEU A 33 -2.93 -0.72 3.13
C LEU A 33 -3.64 -0.44 1.81
N ASP A 34 -4.95 -0.65 1.72
CA ASP A 34 -5.71 -0.41 0.49
C ASP A 34 -5.62 1.06 0.05
N HIS A 35 -5.70 2.01 0.99
CA HIS A 35 -5.48 3.42 0.71
C HIS A 35 -4.01 3.71 0.34
N TYR A 36 -3.08 3.09 1.04
CA TYR A 36 -1.65 3.27 0.78
C TYR A 36 -1.26 2.82 -0.63
N TYR A 37 -1.76 1.68 -1.11
CA TYR A 37 -1.49 1.24 -2.48
C TYR A 37 -2.13 2.13 -3.56
N CYS A 38 -3.13 2.95 -3.20
CA CYS A 38 -3.74 3.92 -4.11
C CYS A 38 -2.99 5.27 -4.14
N GLU A 39 -2.56 5.75 -2.96
CA GLU A 39 -2.05 7.11 -2.76
C GLU A 39 -0.55 7.19 -2.43
N GLU A 40 0.09 6.06 -2.14
CA GLU A 40 1.51 5.90 -1.77
C GLU A 40 1.95 6.71 -0.53
N SER A 41 0.98 7.19 0.24
CA SER A 41 1.18 7.84 1.53
C SER A 41 -0.14 7.92 2.28
N LEU A 42 -0.07 7.98 3.61
CA LEU A 42 -1.20 8.27 4.48
C LEU A 42 -0.89 9.48 5.36
N PRO A 43 -1.88 10.30 5.75
CA PRO A 43 -1.62 11.41 6.66
C PRO A 43 -1.30 10.89 8.07
N ALA A 44 -0.24 11.42 8.70
CA ALA A 44 0.08 11.13 10.10
C ALA A 44 -0.89 11.81 11.09
N ASN A 45 -1.65 12.81 10.63
CA ASN A 45 -2.69 13.42 11.43
C ASN A 45 -3.78 12.39 11.80
N ARG A 46 -3.86 12.07 13.09
CA ARG A 46 -4.78 11.08 13.67
C ARG A 46 -6.23 11.25 13.25
N GLU A 47 -6.76 12.47 13.26
CA GLU A 47 -8.18 12.69 12.89
C GLU A 47 -8.44 12.38 11.42
N ARG A 48 -7.54 12.82 10.53
CA ARG A 48 -7.62 12.51 9.10
C ARG A 48 -7.49 11.01 8.86
N LEU A 49 -6.55 10.36 9.55
CA LEU A 49 -6.31 8.94 9.41
C LEU A 49 -7.51 8.11 9.89
N CYS A 50 -8.10 8.45 11.04
CA CYS A 50 -9.32 7.82 11.52
C CYS A 50 -10.47 8.00 10.53
N ARG A 51 -10.59 9.17 9.90
CA ARG A 51 -11.62 9.43 8.87
C ARG A 51 -11.42 8.56 7.63
N ILE A 52 -10.18 8.37 7.18
CA ILE A 52 -9.83 7.45 6.09
C ILE A 52 -10.22 6.02 6.45
N CYS A 53 -9.87 5.59 7.67
CA CYS A 53 -10.15 4.26 8.17
C CYS A 53 -11.63 4.03 8.54
N LYS A 54 -12.48 5.07 8.45
CA LYS A 54 -13.88 5.05 8.88
C LYS A 54 -14.03 4.64 10.36
N ALA A 55 -13.05 4.99 11.18
CA ALA A 55 -13.04 4.75 12.61
C ALA A 55 -13.85 5.83 13.34
N PHE A 56 -15.05 5.47 13.81
CA PHE A 56 -15.98 6.42 14.46
C PHE A 56 -16.05 6.21 15.97
N THR A 57 -15.84 4.98 16.43
CA THR A 57 -15.83 4.62 17.85
C THR A 57 -14.43 4.79 18.45
N GLU A 58 -14.37 4.92 19.78
CA GLU A 58 -13.09 4.99 20.51
C GLU A 58 -12.25 3.72 20.34
N GLU A 59 -12.89 2.55 20.21
CA GLU A 59 -12.22 1.28 19.97
C GLU A 59 -11.56 1.24 18.58
N GLU A 60 -12.30 1.62 17.53
CA GLU A 60 -11.76 1.70 16.17
C GLU A 60 -10.63 2.72 16.07
N ARG A 61 -10.76 3.88 16.73
CA ARG A 61 -9.72 4.92 16.74
C ARG A 61 -8.43 4.41 17.38
N LYS A 62 -8.51 3.73 18.52
CA LYS A 62 -7.35 3.11 19.17
C LYS A 62 -6.72 2.03 18.29
N ALA A 63 -7.52 1.24 17.59
CA ALA A 63 -7.01 0.26 16.63
C ALA A 63 -6.23 0.93 15.49
N VAL A 64 -6.75 2.02 14.92
CA VAL A 64 -6.05 2.79 13.88
C VAL A 64 -4.71 3.32 14.40
N ASP A 65 -4.67 3.88 15.60
CA ASP A 65 -3.42 4.39 16.19
C ASP A 65 -2.39 3.28 16.39
N MET A 66 -2.80 2.15 16.97
CA MET A 66 -1.90 1.02 17.20
C MET A 66 -1.35 0.48 15.89
N ILE A 67 -2.19 0.35 14.86
CA ILE A 67 -1.76 -0.10 13.53
C ILE A 67 -0.81 0.90 12.90
N ALA A 68 -1.10 2.20 12.98
CA ALA A 68 -0.22 3.25 12.47
C ALA A 68 1.15 3.18 13.13
N GLU A 69 1.20 3.14 14.47
CA GLU A 69 2.45 3.05 15.24
C GLU A 69 3.23 1.76 14.95
N ARG A 70 2.54 0.63 14.75
CA ARG A 70 3.18 -0.68 14.62
C ARG A 70 3.68 -0.99 13.21
N TYR A 71 2.96 -0.55 12.17
CA TYR A 71 3.21 -0.99 10.79
C TYR A 71 3.60 0.16 9.84
N PHE A 72 3.60 1.40 10.32
CA PHE A 72 3.94 2.56 9.50
C PHE A 72 5.01 3.42 10.18
N GLU A 73 5.88 4.01 9.39
CA GLU A 73 6.87 4.98 9.83
C GLU A 73 6.37 6.39 9.48
N GLU A 74 6.40 7.28 10.46
CA GLU A 74 6.07 8.69 10.24
C GLU A 74 7.29 9.45 9.72
N GLU A 75 7.13 10.09 8.56
CA GLU A 75 8.12 11.01 8.00
C GLU A 75 7.41 12.22 7.38
N ASN A 76 7.83 13.43 7.75
CA ASN A 76 7.32 14.69 7.20
C ASN A 76 5.78 14.82 7.24
N GLY A 77 5.13 14.28 8.28
CA GLY A 77 3.67 14.33 8.45
C GLY A 77 2.88 13.31 7.62
N ASN A 78 3.57 12.36 6.99
CA ASN A 78 2.98 11.22 6.30
C ASN A 78 3.46 9.91 6.93
N LEU A 79 2.66 8.85 6.73
CA LEU A 79 2.93 7.50 7.17
C LEU A 79 3.29 6.63 5.97
N TYR A 80 4.36 5.85 6.12
CA TYR A 80 4.92 4.99 5.10
C TYR A 80 4.98 3.54 5.56
N ASN A 81 4.58 2.59 4.70
CA ASN A 81 4.68 1.17 5.00
C ASN A 81 5.86 0.55 4.23
N ASN A 82 6.92 0.20 4.95
CA ASN A 82 8.15 -0.34 4.37
C ASN A 82 7.92 -1.52 3.43
N ARG A 83 7.02 -2.44 3.80
CA ARG A 83 6.72 -3.61 2.98
C ARG A 83 6.02 -3.20 1.68
N ALA A 84 5.03 -2.31 1.76
CA ALA A 84 4.34 -1.80 0.59
C ALA A 84 5.27 -1.02 -0.34
N GLU A 85 6.16 -0.18 0.20
CA GLU A 85 7.18 0.53 -0.60
C GLU A 85 8.04 -0.41 -1.42
N ILE A 86 8.53 -1.50 -0.80
CA ILE A 86 9.32 -2.52 -1.50
C ILE A 86 8.53 -3.15 -2.65
N GLU A 87 7.25 -3.47 -2.44
CA GLU A 87 6.40 -4.09 -3.47
C GLU A 87 6.03 -3.12 -4.58
N ILE A 88 5.71 -1.87 -4.25
CA ILE A 88 5.45 -0.79 -5.22
C ILE A 88 6.68 -0.56 -6.10
N GLU A 89 7.87 -0.49 -5.51
CA GLU A 89 9.11 -0.27 -6.27
C GLU A 89 9.46 -1.46 -7.18
N LYS A 90 9.28 -2.70 -6.69
CA LYS A 90 9.40 -3.91 -7.54
C LYS A 90 8.44 -3.86 -8.72
N ARG A 91 7.20 -3.46 -8.48
CA ARG A 91 6.15 -3.33 -9.51
C ARG A 91 6.50 -2.28 -10.54
N ARG A 92 6.93 -1.08 -10.12
CA ARG A 92 7.39 0.00 -11.01
C ARG A 92 8.52 -0.47 -11.93
N LYS A 93 9.55 -1.12 -11.36
CA LYS A 93 10.68 -1.67 -12.12
C LYS A 93 10.23 -2.73 -13.14
N PHE A 94 9.28 -3.58 -12.77
CA PHE A 94 8.73 -4.59 -13.67
C PHE A 94 7.98 -3.97 -14.85
N LEU A 95 7.11 -2.97 -14.59
CA LEU A 95 6.38 -2.26 -15.63
C LEU A 95 7.29 -1.48 -16.57
N GLU A 96 8.34 -0.83 -16.03
CA GLU A 96 9.31 -0.11 -16.85
C GLU A 96 10.05 -1.06 -17.81
N GLN A 97 10.49 -2.22 -17.32
CA GLN A 97 11.14 -3.24 -18.16
C GLN A 97 10.21 -3.76 -19.26
N GLN A 98 8.93 -4.01 -18.94
CA GLN A 98 7.96 -4.43 -19.94
C GLN A 98 7.72 -3.36 -21.00
N SER A 99 7.60 -2.09 -20.61
CA SER A 99 7.46 -0.96 -21.53
C SER A 99 8.66 -0.85 -22.47
N ARG A 100 9.89 -0.92 -21.94
CA ARG A 100 11.12 -0.93 -22.75
C ARG A 100 11.14 -2.07 -23.76
N LYS A 101 10.83 -3.30 -23.34
CA LYS A 101 10.74 -4.47 -24.22
C LYS A 101 9.68 -4.30 -25.31
N GLY A 102 8.52 -3.74 -24.96
CA GLY A 102 7.43 -3.43 -25.88
C GLY A 102 7.86 -2.45 -26.98
N LYS A 103 8.54 -1.35 -26.61
CA LYS A 103 9.06 -0.35 -27.56
C LYS A 103 10.08 -0.96 -28.53
N ILE A 104 11.05 -1.73 -28.02
CA ILE A 104 12.06 -2.40 -28.86
C ILE A 104 11.40 -3.37 -29.85
N SER A 105 10.40 -4.14 -29.40
CA SER A 105 9.66 -5.07 -30.25
C SER A 105 8.88 -4.34 -31.36
N ALA A 106 8.23 -3.22 -31.02
CA ALA A 106 7.50 -2.40 -31.98
C ALA A 106 8.43 -1.78 -33.03
N GLU A 107 9.59 -1.29 -32.62
CA GLU A 107 10.60 -0.72 -33.52
C GLU A 107 11.16 -1.76 -34.50
N LYS A 108 11.49 -2.98 -34.02
CA LYS A 108 11.90 -4.09 -34.88
C LYS A 108 10.85 -4.45 -35.94
N ARG A 109 9.57 -4.40 -35.59
CA ARG A 109 8.46 -4.65 -36.55
C ARG A 109 8.35 -3.54 -37.59
N ARG A 110 8.64 -2.30 -37.21
CA ARG A 110 8.59 -1.14 -38.11
C ARG A 110 9.72 -1.13 -39.12
N VAL A 111 10.93 -1.56 -38.73
CA VAL A 111 12.11 -1.65 -39.62
C VAL A 111 11.99 -2.82 -40.61
N LYS A 112 11.21 -3.86 -40.28
CA LYS A 112 11.02 -5.05 -41.11
C LYS A 112 9.89 -4.91 -42.15
N LYS A 113 9.17 -3.77 -42.15
CA LYS A 113 8.10 -3.44 -43.08
C LYS A 113 8.58 -2.34 -44.01
#